data_AF-A0AAW3ECN0-F1
#
_entry.id   AF-A0AAW3ECN0-F1
#
_cell.length_a   1.000
_cell.length_b   1.000
_cell.length_c   1.000
_cell.angle_alpha   90.00
_cell.angle_beta   90.00
_cell.angle_gamma   90.00
#
_symmetry.space_group_name_H-M   'P 1'
#
loop_
_entity.id
_entity.type
_entity.pdbx_description
1 polymer ?
#
loop_
_entity_poly.entity_id
_entity_poly.type
_entity_poly.pdbx_seq_one_letter_code
_entity_poly.pdbx_strand_id
1 'polypeptide(L)'
;MSALKCLIDPELVPSPAKRRKIELYKNRLGSDLIEKIDVFVAPSRRAVENVLFELHAEGKLQWSRQQKNKFIASIGIDSGESIQDIAERFNVKVIEIQDSVQEYLLERYFTELELPTDIEDKALMSKFNISTISRLVNSKIFKEKTGFRIEENRLKTDASKSYFNALLRQFVIDIVTKKIDSRKLNTSKQIDAYIESEMEKIPVGIHDGSVDFTPDNSNTKVSSDDVEISKPRRKPKETLIPKGVSYITGSDKLDILIQEAQGMLIDTYKNAAALLLRSIVEISVVRIFEIHGKKDQCLNGNGRVKNLSDNINALVKRDVWFTNKAYLADLTRFISKDSANWNSLDSLNRYAHGEYTLPDRDMLKSVWLIAKPLVTICVEHQSKPKNI
;
A
#
# COMPACT_ATOMS: atom_id res chain seq x y z
N MET A 1 17.10 0.44 13.51
CA MET A 1 18.46 -0.13 13.62
C MET A 1 19.40 0.16 12.46
N SER A 2 18.95 0.15 11.18
CA SER A 2 19.87 0.37 10.03
C SER A 2 20.61 1.72 10.06
N ALA A 3 19.96 2.80 10.53
CA ALA A 3 20.60 4.10 10.65
C ALA A 3 21.77 4.12 11.64
N LEU A 4 21.63 3.43 12.79
CA LEU A 4 22.70 3.32 13.79
C LEU A 4 23.86 2.48 13.27
N LYS A 5 23.57 1.39 12.54
CA LYS A 5 24.60 0.58 11.87
C LYS A 5 25.40 1.42 10.86
N CYS A 6 24.72 2.23 10.05
CA CYS A 6 25.39 3.16 9.14
C CYS A 6 26.19 4.25 9.89
N LEU A 7 25.75 4.67 11.08
CA LEU A 7 26.47 5.64 11.88
C LEU A 7 27.76 5.06 12.48
N ILE A 8 27.72 3.80 12.92
CA ILE A 8 28.87 3.05 13.42
C ILE A 8 29.84 2.75 12.27
N ASP A 9 29.29 2.27 11.15
CA ASP A 9 30.03 1.93 9.93
C ASP A 9 29.45 2.67 8.70
N PRO A 10 29.99 3.87 8.37
CA PRO A 10 29.54 4.66 7.23
C PRO A 10 29.72 3.95 5.88
N GLU A 11 30.59 2.95 5.76
CA GLU A 11 30.79 2.21 4.51
C GLU A 11 29.55 1.42 4.08
N LEU A 12 28.67 1.07 5.04
CA LEU A 12 27.37 0.45 4.76
C LEU A 12 26.41 1.36 3.98
N VAL A 13 26.73 2.64 3.84
CA VAL A 13 25.92 3.61 3.08
C VAL A 13 26.28 3.51 1.59
N PRO A 14 25.35 3.10 0.70
CA PRO A 14 25.67 2.87 -0.72
C PRO A 14 26.00 4.15 -1.49
N SER A 15 25.45 5.29 -1.05
CA SER A 15 25.61 6.58 -1.72
C SER A 15 26.83 7.33 -1.15
N PRO A 16 27.84 7.66 -1.97
CA PRO A 16 29.04 8.39 -1.52
C PRO A 16 28.72 9.75 -0.86
N ALA A 17 27.73 10.49 -1.42
CA ALA A 17 27.30 11.77 -0.86
C ALA A 17 26.64 11.62 0.51
N LYS A 18 25.84 10.56 0.72
CA LYS A 18 25.22 10.28 2.02
C LYS A 18 26.23 9.74 3.03
N ARG A 19 27.23 8.97 2.57
CA ARG A 19 28.33 8.45 3.39
C ARG A 19 29.12 9.56 4.06
N ARG A 20 29.58 10.55 3.29
CA ARG A 20 30.28 11.74 3.83
C ARG A 20 29.49 12.46 4.91
N LYS A 21 28.17 12.55 4.74
CA LYS A 21 27.27 13.19 5.72
C LYS A 21 27.17 12.37 7.01
N ILE A 22 27.18 11.05 6.91
CA ILE A 22 27.15 10.14 8.05
C ILE A 22 28.50 10.09 8.77
N GLU A 23 29.62 10.15 8.05
CA GLU A 23 30.97 10.33 8.63
C GLU A 23 31.05 11.61 9.46
N LEU A 24 30.51 12.72 8.97
CA LEU A 24 30.42 13.97 9.72
C LEU A 24 29.64 13.80 11.03
N TYR A 25 28.54 13.05 11.03
CA TYR A 25 27.77 12.78 12.25
C TYR A 25 28.52 11.86 13.22
N LYS A 26 29.19 10.82 12.72
CA LYS A 26 30.05 9.93 13.51
C LYS A 26 31.15 10.75 14.20
N ASN A 27 31.86 11.59 13.44
CA ASN A 27 32.94 12.42 13.98
C ASN A 27 32.45 13.43 15.03
N ARG A 28 31.21 13.93 14.91
CA ARG A 28 30.60 14.82 15.91
C ARG A 28 30.21 14.11 17.21
N LEU A 29 29.84 12.84 17.13
CA LEU A 29 29.48 12.02 18.29
C LEU A 29 30.72 11.47 19.02
N GLY A 30 31.87 11.41 18.34
CA GLY A 30 33.13 10.94 18.90
C GLY A 30 33.39 9.45 18.65
N SER A 31 34.43 8.93 19.31
CA SER A 31 34.90 7.55 19.21
C SER A 31 34.06 6.56 20.02
N ASP A 32 33.24 7.08 20.95
CA ASP A 32 32.40 6.26 21.82
C ASP A 32 31.34 5.60 20.95
N LEU A 33 31.48 4.29 20.75
CA LEU A 33 30.44 3.49 20.11
C LEU A 33 29.14 3.78 20.85
N ILE A 34 28.06 4.02 20.11
CA ILE A 34 26.70 4.11 20.66
C ILE A 34 26.40 2.77 21.36
N GLU A 35 26.75 2.67 22.63
CA GLU A 35 26.57 1.47 23.45
C GLU A 35 25.13 1.39 23.97
N LYS A 36 24.55 2.56 24.26
CA LYS A 36 23.17 2.73 24.70
C LYS A 36 22.52 3.89 23.95
N ILE A 37 21.24 3.73 23.67
CA ILE A 37 20.38 4.78 23.14
C ILE A 37 19.21 4.96 24.10
N ASP A 38 18.82 6.21 24.32
CA ASP A 38 17.58 6.47 25.01
C ASP A 38 16.41 6.04 24.12
N VAL A 39 15.60 5.13 24.65
CA VAL A 39 14.40 4.63 23.98
C VAL A 39 13.19 4.99 24.82
N PHE A 40 12.18 5.53 24.15
CA PHE A 40 10.86 5.66 24.74
C PHE A 40 10.10 4.36 24.55
N VAL A 41 9.79 3.66 25.64
CA VAL A 41 8.97 2.44 25.62
C VAL A 41 7.54 2.84 25.97
N ALA A 42 6.69 2.95 24.95
CA ALA A 42 5.28 3.23 25.15
C ALA A 42 4.54 1.97 25.65
N PRO A 43 3.56 2.10 26.56
CA PRO A 43 2.82 0.97 27.12
C PRO A 43 1.84 0.33 26.12
N SER A 44 1.53 1.00 25.01
CA SER A 44 0.61 0.48 23.99
C SER A 44 0.86 1.15 22.63
N ARG A 45 0.34 0.55 21.55
CA ARG A 45 0.35 1.16 20.21
C ARG A 45 -0.30 2.55 20.20
N ARG A 46 -1.42 2.71 20.91
CA ARG A 46 -2.12 4.00 21.03
C ARG A 46 -1.25 5.06 21.74
N ALA A 47 -0.47 4.66 22.74
CA ALA A 47 0.49 5.57 23.37
C ALA A 47 1.67 5.93 22.45
N VAL A 48 2.11 5.01 21.57
CA VAL A 48 3.11 5.32 20.52
C VAL A 48 2.57 6.37 19.56
N GLU A 49 1.30 6.28 19.14
CA GLU A 49 0.70 7.23 18.21
C GLU A 49 0.73 8.67 18.74
N ASN A 50 0.49 8.89 20.04
CA ASN A 50 0.59 10.22 20.66
C ASN A 50 2.00 10.78 20.54
N VAL A 51 3.00 9.97 20.89
CA VAL A 51 4.40 10.38 20.82
C VAL A 51 4.85 10.64 19.39
N LEU A 52 4.41 9.81 18.43
CA LEU A 52 4.68 10.04 17.01
C LEU A 52 4.05 11.33 16.53
N PHE A 53 2.80 11.60 16.91
CA PHE A 53 2.12 12.85 16.57
C PHE A 53 2.87 14.05 17.13
N GLU A 54 3.22 14.07 18.42
CA GLU A 54 3.99 15.17 19.04
C GLU A 54 5.35 15.38 18.35
N LEU A 55 6.10 14.31 18.12
CA LEU A 55 7.42 14.36 17.51
C LEU A 55 7.40 14.90 16.06
N HIS A 56 6.35 14.59 15.31
CA HIS A 56 6.25 14.88 13.89
C HIS A 56 5.28 16.00 13.51
N ALA A 57 4.40 16.44 14.41
CA ALA A 57 3.53 17.60 14.19
C ALA A 57 4.24 18.90 14.60
N GLU A 58 4.94 18.90 15.73
CA GLU A 58 5.57 20.11 16.29
C GLU A 58 7.08 19.99 16.49
N GLY A 59 7.62 18.76 16.48
CA GLY A 59 9.03 18.49 16.73
C GLY A 59 9.98 18.75 15.54
N LYS A 60 11.26 18.39 15.72
CA LYS A 60 12.35 18.64 14.76
C LYS A 60 12.25 17.83 13.45
N LEU A 61 11.36 16.84 13.39
CA LEU A 61 11.16 15.94 12.25
C LEU A 61 9.76 16.08 11.67
N GLN A 62 9.37 17.30 11.30
CA GLN A 62 8.00 17.57 10.85
C GLN A 62 7.61 16.70 9.63
N TRP A 63 6.45 16.05 9.73
CA TRP A 63 5.86 15.36 8.59
C TRP A 63 5.47 16.36 7.50
N SER A 64 5.49 15.91 6.25
CA SER A 64 4.76 16.64 5.22
C SER A 64 3.26 16.61 5.54
N ARG A 65 2.51 17.58 5.01
CA ARG A 65 1.05 17.65 5.23
C ARG A 65 0.36 16.33 4.86
N GLN A 66 0.68 15.76 3.70
CA GLN A 66 0.15 14.45 3.27
C GLN A 66 0.49 13.31 4.24
N GLN A 67 1.71 13.28 4.78
CA GLN A 67 2.13 12.26 5.75
C GLN A 67 1.34 12.39 7.06
N LYS A 68 1.18 13.62 7.56
CA LYS A 68 0.34 13.92 8.73
C LYS A 68 -1.12 13.54 8.48
N ASN A 69 -1.67 13.93 7.33
CA ASN A 69 -3.05 13.60 6.94
C ASN A 69 -3.27 12.10 6.88
N LYS A 70 -2.36 11.36 6.24
CA LYS A 70 -2.41 9.89 6.18
C LYS A 70 -2.37 9.26 7.56
N PHE A 71 -1.50 9.74 8.45
CA PHE A 71 -1.41 9.24 9.82
C PHE A 71 -2.73 9.45 10.58
N ILE A 72 -3.24 10.69 10.59
CA ILE A 72 -4.51 11.04 11.26
C ILE A 72 -5.67 10.22 10.70
N ALA A 73 -5.80 10.14 9.37
CA ALA A 73 -6.88 9.41 8.72
C ALA A 73 -6.78 7.90 9.00
N SER A 74 -5.57 7.32 9.01
CA SER A 74 -5.40 5.90 9.35
C SER A 74 -5.84 5.57 10.77
N ILE A 75 -5.65 6.48 11.73
CA ILE A 75 -6.12 6.29 13.09
C ILE A 75 -7.65 6.24 13.11
N GLY A 76 -8.33 7.24 12.56
CA GLY A 76 -9.79 7.29 12.56
C GLY A 76 -10.44 6.13 11.78
N ILE A 77 -9.82 5.73 10.66
CA ILE A 77 -10.33 4.64 9.81
C ILE A 77 -10.05 3.26 10.41
N ASP A 78 -8.84 3.01 10.94
CA ASP A 78 -8.44 1.67 11.40
C ASP A 78 -8.85 1.38 12.84
N SER A 79 -8.91 2.40 13.70
CA SER A 79 -9.25 2.23 15.11
C SER A 79 -10.73 2.49 15.43
N GLY A 80 -11.47 3.12 14.50
CA GLY A 80 -12.86 3.53 14.70
C GLY A 80 -13.02 4.66 15.72
N GLU A 81 -11.93 5.33 16.11
CA GLU A 81 -11.93 6.49 16.99
C GLU A 81 -12.62 7.69 16.32
N SER A 82 -13.45 8.42 17.06
CA SER A 82 -14.14 9.59 16.51
C SER A 82 -13.16 10.75 16.26
N ILE A 83 -13.51 11.65 15.34
CA ILE A 83 -12.71 12.85 15.05
C ILE A 83 -12.53 13.70 16.31
N GLN A 84 -13.54 13.75 17.17
CA GLN A 84 -13.53 14.48 18.44
C GLN A 84 -12.51 13.87 19.42
N ASP A 85 -12.53 12.55 19.57
CA ASP A 85 -11.60 11.84 20.46
C ASP A 85 -10.15 11.99 19.97
N ILE A 86 -9.92 11.92 18.65
CA ILE A 86 -8.58 12.15 18.05
C ILE A 86 -8.11 13.59 18.32
N ALA A 87 -8.99 14.58 18.15
CA ALA A 87 -8.67 15.99 18.36
C ALA A 87 -8.31 16.27 19.82
N GLU A 88 -9.09 15.73 20.77
CA GLU A 88 -8.81 15.83 22.20
C GLU A 88 -7.48 15.15 22.55
N ARG A 89 -7.27 13.92 22.07
CA ARG A 89 -6.05 13.13 22.32
C ARG A 89 -4.79 13.83 21.84
N PHE A 90 -4.85 14.46 20.67
CA PHE A 90 -3.73 15.19 20.09
C PHE A 90 -3.67 16.66 20.52
N ASN A 91 -4.60 17.12 21.36
CA ASN A 91 -4.72 18.50 21.80
C ASN A 91 -4.73 19.51 20.62
N VAL A 92 -5.48 19.18 19.57
CA VAL A 92 -5.68 20.02 18.38
C VAL A 92 -7.14 20.33 18.17
N LYS A 93 -7.43 21.30 17.29
CA LYS A 93 -8.82 21.64 16.97
C LYS A 93 -9.47 20.55 16.12
N VAL A 94 -10.74 20.26 16.38
CA VAL A 94 -11.56 19.31 15.59
C VAL A 94 -11.48 19.60 14.08
N ILE A 95 -11.51 20.88 13.70
CA ILE A 95 -11.42 21.30 12.30
C ILE A 95 -10.10 20.87 11.63
N GLU A 96 -9.01 20.79 12.38
CA GLU A 96 -7.71 20.37 11.85
C GLU A 96 -7.68 18.88 11.52
N ILE A 97 -8.34 18.06 12.36
CA ILE A 97 -8.52 16.63 12.10
C ILE A 97 -9.47 16.44 10.91
N GLN A 98 -10.56 17.21 10.83
CA GLN A 98 -11.49 17.18 9.70
C GLN A 98 -10.79 17.54 8.38
N ASP A 99 -10.01 18.62 8.35
CA ASP A 99 -9.23 19.02 7.16
C ASP A 99 -8.24 17.92 6.76
N SER A 100 -7.56 17.31 7.74
CA SER A 100 -6.60 16.23 7.50
C SER A 100 -7.27 15.00 6.87
N VAL A 101 -8.43 14.59 7.39
CA VAL A 101 -9.22 13.49 6.85
C VAL A 101 -9.73 13.82 5.45
N GLN A 102 -10.32 15.00 5.25
CA GLN A 102 -10.82 15.43 3.94
C GLN A 102 -9.71 15.42 2.88
N GLU A 103 -8.55 15.98 3.19
CA GLU A 103 -7.43 16.03 2.26
C GLU A 103 -6.87 14.65 1.95
N TYR A 104 -6.82 13.74 2.93
CA TYR A 104 -6.47 12.35 2.69
C TYR A 104 -7.47 11.65 1.77
N LEU A 105 -8.78 11.84 1.97
CA LEU A 105 -9.82 11.26 1.12
C LEU A 105 -9.74 11.80 -0.31
N LEU A 106 -9.49 13.10 -0.49
CA LEU A 106 -9.28 13.72 -1.80
C LEU A 106 -8.04 13.17 -2.50
N GLU A 107 -6.91 13.07 -1.79
CA GLU A 107 -5.67 12.51 -2.34
C GLU A 107 -5.88 11.06 -2.82
N ARG A 108 -6.64 10.26 -2.06
CA ARG A 108 -7.01 8.89 -2.45
C ARG A 108 -7.96 8.86 -3.63
N TYR A 109 -8.89 9.82 -3.71
CA TYR A 109 -9.84 9.90 -4.81
C TYR A 109 -9.18 10.30 -6.15
N PHE A 110 -7.98 10.88 -6.14
CA PHE A 110 -7.28 11.23 -7.39
C PHE A 110 -7.05 10.03 -8.31
N THR A 111 -6.92 8.81 -7.77
CA THR A 111 -6.77 7.58 -8.57
C THR A 111 -8.05 7.18 -9.31
N GLU A 112 -9.19 7.78 -8.98
CA GLU A 112 -10.49 7.56 -9.62
C GLU A 112 -10.78 8.57 -10.74
N LEU A 113 -9.90 9.56 -10.96
CA LEU A 113 -10.13 10.70 -11.86
C LEU A 113 -9.65 10.49 -13.29
N GLU A 114 -9.12 9.31 -13.62
CA GLU A 114 -8.55 8.99 -14.95
C GLU A 114 -7.58 10.10 -15.42
N LEU A 115 -6.67 10.48 -14.53
CA LEU A 115 -5.66 11.49 -14.80
C LEU A 115 -4.58 10.92 -15.73
N PRO A 116 -3.94 11.76 -16.58
CA PRO A 116 -2.71 11.35 -17.25
C PRO A 116 -1.66 10.88 -16.24
N THR A 117 -0.95 9.79 -16.52
CA THR A 117 -0.03 9.15 -15.56
C THR A 117 0.97 10.13 -14.93
N ASP A 118 1.53 11.05 -15.72
CA ASP A 118 2.50 12.02 -15.21
C ASP A 118 1.89 13.10 -14.30
N ILE A 119 0.59 13.37 -14.45
CA ILE A 119 -0.18 14.29 -13.60
C ILE A 119 -0.56 13.58 -12.31
N GLU A 120 -1.04 12.33 -12.40
CA GLU A 120 -1.38 11.49 -11.25
C GLU A 120 -0.16 11.29 -10.33
N ASP A 121 0.98 10.88 -10.90
CA ASP A 121 2.23 10.71 -10.16
C ASP A 121 2.61 11.98 -9.38
N LYS A 122 2.54 13.16 -10.03
CA LYS A 122 2.84 14.44 -9.39
C LYS A 122 1.82 14.84 -8.33
N ALA A 123 0.55 14.48 -8.50
CA ALA A 123 -0.52 14.76 -7.55
C ALA A 123 -0.40 13.90 -6.28
N LEU A 124 0.12 12.67 -6.40
CA LEU A 124 0.34 11.75 -5.29
C LEU A 124 1.68 11.98 -4.54
N MET A 125 2.58 12.81 -5.07
CA MET A 125 3.82 13.17 -4.38
C MET A 125 3.57 14.07 -3.17
N SER A 126 4.40 13.93 -2.14
CA SER A 126 4.36 14.73 -0.89
C SER A 126 4.56 16.24 -1.07
N LYS A 127 4.91 16.68 -2.28
CA LYS A 127 5.11 18.11 -2.64
C LYS A 127 3.86 18.73 -3.27
N PHE A 128 2.85 17.93 -3.58
CA PHE A 128 1.59 18.42 -4.15
C PHE A 128 0.91 19.37 -3.16
N ASN A 129 0.32 20.45 -3.66
CA ASN A 129 -0.30 21.46 -2.82
C ASN A 129 -1.77 21.12 -2.54
N ILE A 130 -2.00 20.04 -1.79
CA ILE A 130 -3.33 19.53 -1.44
C ILE A 130 -4.19 20.58 -0.72
N SER A 131 -3.56 21.52 0.00
CA SER A 131 -4.27 22.62 0.67
C SER A 131 -5.00 23.55 -0.31
N THR A 132 -4.51 23.69 -1.55
CA THR A 132 -5.18 24.49 -2.57
C THR A 132 -6.44 23.80 -3.07
N ILE A 133 -6.42 22.48 -3.25
CA ILE A 133 -7.64 21.69 -3.52
C ILE A 133 -8.62 21.81 -2.37
N SER A 134 -8.15 21.67 -1.13
CA SER A 134 -8.99 21.80 0.07
C SER A 134 -9.71 23.15 0.12
N ARG A 135 -9.04 24.27 -0.20
CA ARG A 135 -9.68 25.60 -0.30
C ARG A 135 -10.76 25.67 -1.38
N LEU A 136 -10.53 25.07 -2.55
CA LEU A 136 -11.49 25.06 -3.65
C LEU A 136 -12.77 24.30 -3.26
N VAL A 137 -12.62 23.07 -2.76
CA VAL A 137 -13.77 22.21 -2.43
C VAL A 137 -14.52 22.67 -1.17
N ASN A 138 -13.85 23.42 -0.29
CA ASN A 138 -14.47 24.03 0.88
C ASN A 138 -15.14 25.38 0.62
N SER A 139 -15.01 25.94 -0.59
CA SER A 139 -15.72 27.17 -0.95
C SER A 139 -17.24 26.96 -0.90
N LYS A 140 -17.96 28.01 -0.54
CA LYS A 140 -19.42 27.98 -0.42
C LYS A 140 -20.06 27.56 -1.75
N ILE A 141 -19.61 28.16 -2.85
CA ILE A 141 -20.15 27.88 -4.18
C ILE A 141 -19.91 26.44 -4.62
N PHE A 142 -18.73 25.87 -4.36
CA PHE A 142 -18.44 24.49 -4.72
C PHE A 142 -19.35 23.52 -3.95
N LYS A 143 -19.50 23.73 -2.64
CA LYS A 143 -20.39 22.91 -1.80
C LYS A 143 -21.85 23.01 -2.23
N GLU A 144 -22.35 24.21 -2.47
CA GLU A 144 -23.74 24.42 -2.91
C GLU A 144 -24.04 23.77 -4.27
N LYS A 145 -23.07 23.76 -5.19
CA LYS A 145 -23.24 23.22 -6.54
C LYS A 145 -23.00 21.71 -6.63
N THR A 146 -22.12 21.17 -5.81
CA THR A 146 -21.72 19.74 -5.88
C THR A 146 -22.33 18.88 -4.79
N GLY A 147 -22.78 19.48 -3.68
CA GLY A 147 -23.16 18.75 -2.46
C GLY A 147 -21.96 18.08 -1.76
N PHE A 148 -20.73 18.47 -2.10
CA PHE A 148 -19.50 17.88 -1.54
C PHE A 148 -19.48 17.95 -0.01
N ARG A 149 -19.31 16.78 0.62
CA ARG A 149 -19.18 16.63 2.07
C ARG A 149 -18.39 15.38 2.42
N ILE A 150 -17.79 15.41 3.61
CA ILE A 150 -17.24 14.21 4.25
C ILE A 150 -18.23 13.73 5.30
N GLU A 151 -18.67 12.48 5.19
CA GLU A 151 -19.62 11.85 6.10
C GLU A 151 -19.16 10.42 6.38
N GLU A 152 -19.04 10.02 7.65
CA GLU A 152 -18.59 8.68 8.05
C GLU A 152 -17.25 8.23 7.41
N ASN A 153 -16.28 9.14 7.28
CA ASN A 153 -15.00 8.92 6.57
C ASN A 153 -15.15 8.63 5.06
N ARG A 154 -16.28 9.00 4.47
CA ARG A 154 -16.57 8.87 3.03
C ARG A 154 -16.69 10.24 2.40
N LEU A 155 -16.18 10.37 1.18
CA LEU A 155 -16.40 11.53 0.33
C LEU A 155 -17.73 11.32 -0.42
N LYS A 156 -18.70 12.20 -0.17
CA LYS A 156 -20.02 12.17 -0.81
C LYS A 156 -20.31 13.44 -1.59
N THR A 157 -21.09 13.30 -2.65
CA THR A 157 -21.64 14.42 -3.45
C THR A 157 -23.12 14.22 -3.71
N ASP A 158 -23.81 15.29 -4.08
CA ASP A 158 -25.18 15.22 -4.61
C ASP A 158 -25.21 15.41 -6.14
N ALA A 159 -24.19 16.10 -6.68
CA ALA A 159 -23.99 16.21 -8.12
C ALA A 159 -23.51 14.88 -8.74
N SER A 160 -23.69 14.76 -10.06
CA SER A 160 -23.33 13.56 -10.79
C SER A 160 -21.81 13.30 -10.74
N LYS A 161 -21.44 12.01 -10.73
CA LYS A 161 -20.05 11.56 -10.65
C LYS A 161 -19.22 12.13 -11.79
N SER A 162 -19.74 12.10 -13.02
CA SER A 162 -19.07 12.68 -14.19
C SER A 162 -18.79 14.18 -14.01
N TYR A 163 -19.78 14.93 -13.51
CA TYR A 163 -19.64 16.38 -13.31
C TYR A 163 -18.60 16.70 -12.23
N PHE A 164 -18.68 16.01 -11.08
CA PHE A 164 -17.72 16.18 -10.00
C PHE A 164 -16.30 15.79 -10.41
N ASN A 165 -16.15 14.65 -11.11
CA ASN A 165 -14.87 14.16 -11.59
C ASN A 165 -14.24 15.13 -12.59
N ALA A 166 -15.02 15.68 -13.53
CA ALA A 166 -14.53 16.66 -14.49
C ALA A 166 -13.97 17.92 -13.81
N LEU A 167 -14.69 18.44 -12.81
CA LEU A 167 -14.24 19.60 -12.03
C LEU A 167 -12.95 19.31 -11.25
N LEU A 168 -12.96 18.23 -10.47
CA LEU A 168 -11.82 17.90 -9.61
C LEU A 168 -10.58 17.54 -10.44
N ARG A 169 -10.76 16.83 -11.56
CA ARG A 169 -9.69 16.55 -12.54
C ARG A 169 -9.07 17.83 -13.07
N GLN A 170 -9.88 18.82 -13.45
CA GLN A 170 -9.39 20.10 -13.93
C GLN A 170 -8.58 20.84 -12.85
N PHE A 171 -9.05 20.82 -11.60
CA PHE A 171 -8.33 21.47 -10.50
C PHE A 171 -6.97 20.81 -10.26
N VAL A 172 -6.89 19.47 -10.28
CA VAL A 172 -5.63 18.74 -10.12
C VAL A 172 -4.66 19.09 -11.25
N ILE A 173 -5.12 19.05 -12.50
CA ILE A 173 -4.29 19.43 -13.67
C ILE A 173 -3.79 20.87 -13.54
N ASP A 174 -4.66 21.82 -13.18
CA ASP A 174 -4.30 23.24 -13.09
C ASP A 174 -3.28 23.51 -11.96
N ILE A 175 -3.32 22.76 -10.86
CA ILE A 175 -2.30 22.85 -9.80
C ILE A 175 -0.98 22.24 -10.25
N VAL A 176 -1.01 21.04 -10.83
CA VAL A 176 0.23 20.35 -11.28
C VAL A 176 0.94 21.15 -12.37
N THR A 177 0.18 21.73 -13.30
CA THR A 177 0.69 22.61 -14.37
C THR A 177 1.01 24.03 -13.89
N LYS A 178 0.73 24.35 -12.62
CA LYS A 178 0.92 25.68 -11.99
C LYS A 178 0.09 26.80 -12.65
N LYS A 179 -0.99 26.45 -13.36
CA LYS A 179 -1.99 27.40 -13.85
C LYS A 179 -2.65 28.11 -12.67
N ILE A 180 -2.94 27.37 -11.60
CA ILE A 180 -3.37 27.91 -10.31
C ILE A 180 -2.38 27.51 -9.20
N ASP A 181 -2.25 28.38 -8.20
CA ASP A 181 -1.57 28.10 -6.94
C ASP A 181 -2.22 28.95 -5.83
N SER A 182 -1.75 28.78 -4.59
CA SER A 182 -2.28 29.56 -3.47
C SER A 182 -2.13 31.07 -3.66
N ARG A 183 -1.11 31.54 -4.40
CA ARG A 183 -0.86 32.98 -4.63
C ARG A 183 -1.80 33.55 -5.68
N LYS A 184 -2.19 32.77 -6.68
CA LYS A 184 -3.17 33.17 -7.70
C LYS A 184 -4.61 33.14 -7.16
N LEU A 185 -4.90 32.21 -6.25
CA LEU A 185 -6.20 32.05 -5.60
C LEU A 185 -6.11 32.41 -4.11
N ASN A 186 -5.75 33.66 -3.83
CA ASN A 186 -5.51 34.15 -2.47
C ASN A 186 -6.80 34.56 -1.73
N THR A 187 -7.84 34.95 -2.47
CA THR A 187 -9.09 35.49 -1.89
C THR A 187 -10.30 34.64 -2.26
N SER A 188 -11.36 34.68 -1.43
CA SER A 188 -12.63 33.98 -1.72
C SER A 188 -13.17 34.35 -3.08
N LYS A 189 -13.19 35.64 -3.43
CA LYS A 189 -13.69 36.12 -4.74
C LYS A 189 -12.94 35.51 -5.93
N GLN A 190 -11.62 35.35 -5.80
CA GLN A 190 -10.80 34.73 -6.86
C GLN A 190 -11.06 33.23 -6.97
N ILE A 191 -11.25 32.56 -5.83
CA ILE A 191 -11.64 31.14 -5.78
C ILE A 191 -13.00 30.95 -6.43
N ASP A 192 -13.98 31.76 -6.03
CA ASP A 192 -15.36 31.69 -6.52
C ASP A 192 -15.40 31.93 -8.04
N ALA A 193 -14.77 33.01 -8.53
CA ALA A 193 -14.69 33.31 -9.96
C ALA A 193 -13.99 32.21 -10.77
N TYR A 194 -12.92 31.60 -10.22
CA TYR A 194 -12.26 30.48 -10.87
C TYR A 194 -13.19 29.26 -10.97
N ILE A 195 -13.86 28.90 -9.87
CA ILE A 195 -14.78 27.76 -9.83
C ILE A 195 -15.95 27.97 -10.79
N GLU A 196 -16.58 29.15 -10.80
CA GLU A 196 -17.65 29.48 -11.74
C GLU A 196 -17.19 29.30 -13.19
N SER A 197 -16.01 29.84 -13.52
CA SER A 197 -15.46 29.74 -14.87
C SER A 197 -15.20 28.30 -15.33
N GLU A 198 -14.81 27.40 -14.42
CA GLU A 198 -14.61 25.99 -14.76
C GLU A 198 -15.95 25.21 -14.78
N MET A 199 -16.91 25.58 -13.94
CA MET A 199 -18.27 25.00 -13.95
C MET A 199 -19.03 25.30 -15.24
N GLU A 200 -18.88 26.49 -15.82
CA GLU A 200 -19.52 26.86 -17.09
C GLU A 200 -19.02 26.03 -18.30
N LYS A 201 -17.79 25.51 -18.21
CA LYS A 201 -17.19 24.70 -19.29
C LYS A 201 -17.66 23.25 -19.30
N ILE A 202 -18.26 22.78 -18.21
CA ILE A 202 -18.60 21.37 -18.02
C ILE A 202 -20.12 21.21 -18.18
N PRO A 203 -20.59 20.50 -19.21
CA PRO A 203 -22.02 20.27 -19.40
C PRO A 203 -22.60 19.38 -18.29
N VAL A 204 -23.75 19.78 -17.73
CA VAL A 204 -24.40 19.14 -16.57
C VAL A 204 -25.19 17.86 -16.96
N GLY A 205 -25.02 17.34 -18.19
CA GLY A 205 -26.00 16.45 -18.84
C GLY A 205 -25.86 14.93 -18.62
N ILE A 206 -24.90 14.44 -17.84
CA ILE A 206 -24.71 12.99 -17.64
C ILE A 206 -25.27 12.58 -16.27
N HIS A 207 -26.33 11.76 -16.28
CA HIS A 207 -26.86 11.13 -15.08
C HIS A 207 -26.15 9.80 -14.83
N ASP A 208 -25.07 9.80 -14.04
CA ASP A 208 -24.28 8.61 -13.71
C ASP A 208 -24.16 8.33 -12.20
N GLY A 209 -25.18 8.73 -11.43
CA GLY A 209 -25.19 8.62 -9.96
C GLY A 209 -24.28 9.66 -9.29
N SER A 210 -24.26 9.72 -7.96
CA SER A 210 -23.37 10.62 -7.21
C SER A 210 -22.10 9.90 -6.74
N VAL A 211 -21.13 10.68 -6.26
CA VAL A 211 -19.93 10.11 -5.65
C VAL A 211 -20.25 9.66 -4.23
N ASP A 212 -19.90 8.42 -3.93
CA ASP A 212 -19.80 7.88 -2.57
C ASP A 212 -18.52 7.04 -2.48
N PHE A 213 -17.45 7.69 -2.03
CA PHE A 213 -16.11 7.13 -2.04
C PHE A 213 -15.56 6.97 -0.64
N THR A 214 -14.97 5.80 -0.37
CA THR A 214 -14.04 5.59 0.73
C THR A 214 -12.76 5.02 0.13
N PRO A 215 -11.57 5.46 0.59
CA PRO A 215 -10.34 4.76 0.30
C PRO A 215 -10.54 3.31 0.74
N ASP A 216 -10.22 2.38 -0.14
CA ASP A 216 -10.43 0.97 0.12
C ASP A 216 -9.43 0.51 1.19
N ASN A 217 -9.76 0.69 2.48
CA ASN A 217 -9.19 -0.09 3.57
C ASN A 217 -9.90 -1.44 3.60
N SER A 218 -9.75 -2.17 2.49
CA SER A 218 -10.34 -3.46 2.16
C SER A 218 -11.87 -3.53 2.13
N ASN A 219 -12.38 -4.21 1.10
CA ASN A 219 -13.52 -5.10 1.25
C ASN A 219 -14.87 -4.42 1.53
N THR A 220 -15.27 -3.41 0.76
CA THR A 220 -16.70 -2.99 0.75
C THR A 220 -17.19 -2.63 -0.66
N LYS A 221 -17.83 -3.61 -1.32
CA LYS A 221 -18.77 -3.38 -2.42
C LYS A 221 -19.89 -2.47 -1.93
N VAL A 222 -20.14 -1.39 -2.65
CA VAL A 222 -21.42 -0.69 -2.65
C VAL A 222 -22.22 -1.26 -3.83
N SER A 223 -23.34 -1.90 -3.54
CA SER A 223 -24.41 -2.11 -4.52
C SER A 223 -25.41 -0.96 -4.40
N SER A 224 -25.97 -0.55 -5.52
CA SER A 224 -27.15 0.29 -5.61
C SER A 224 -28.40 -0.47 -5.12
N ASP A 225 -29.22 0.20 -4.31
CA ASP A 225 -30.56 -0.21 -3.83
C ASP A 225 -31.57 -0.29 -5.01
N ASP A 226 -32.71 -0.99 -5.01
CA ASP A 226 -33.54 -1.57 -3.96
C ASP A 226 -34.53 -2.56 -4.63
N VAL A 227 -34.62 -3.83 -4.20
CA VAL A 227 -35.88 -4.61 -4.07
C VAL A 227 -35.66 -5.75 -3.06
N GLU A 228 -36.46 -5.71 -2.00
CA GLU A 228 -36.77 -6.71 -0.96
C GLU A 228 -35.68 -7.16 0.04
N ILE A 229 -35.96 -6.80 1.28
CA ILE A 229 -35.29 -7.19 2.52
C ILE A 229 -35.18 -8.71 2.62
N SER A 230 -34.02 -9.26 2.26
CA SER A 230 -33.59 -10.59 2.68
C SER A 230 -32.43 -10.45 3.65
N LYS A 231 -32.50 -11.19 4.77
CA LYS A 231 -31.55 -11.18 5.90
C LYS A 231 -30.09 -11.05 5.40
N PRO A 232 -29.23 -10.24 6.05
CA PRO A 232 -27.88 -9.97 5.53
C PRO A 232 -27.11 -11.27 5.35
N ARG A 233 -26.84 -11.62 4.08
CA ARG A 233 -25.91 -12.70 3.72
C ARG A 233 -24.55 -12.28 4.26
N ARG A 234 -24.10 -12.95 5.32
CA ARG A 234 -22.76 -12.77 5.90
C ARG A 234 -21.74 -12.74 4.76
N LYS A 235 -20.95 -11.65 4.66
CA LYS A 235 -19.84 -11.57 3.70
C LYS A 235 -18.99 -12.86 3.85
N PRO A 236 -18.72 -13.61 2.77
CA PRO A 236 -17.95 -14.83 2.88
C PRO A 236 -16.56 -14.47 3.40
N LYS A 237 -16.14 -15.14 4.47
CA LYS A 237 -14.80 -14.92 5.04
C LYS A 237 -13.76 -15.34 3.99
N GLU A 238 -12.89 -14.42 3.61
CA GLU A 238 -11.85 -14.67 2.60
C GLU A 238 -10.72 -15.52 3.19
N THR A 239 -10.28 -16.51 2.42
CA THR A 239 -9.18 -17.40 2.78
C THR A 239 -7.88 -16.96 2.12
N LEU A 240 -6.74 -17.38 2.67
CA LEU A 240 -5.41 -17.02 2.18
C LEU A 240 -5.22 -17.42 0.72
N ILE A 241 -5.67 -18.62 0.36
CA ILE A 241 -5.82 -19.07 -1.02
C ILE A 241 -7.32 -19.30 -1.29
N PRO A 242 -7.87 -18.86 -2.44
CA PRO A 242 -9.26 -19.11 -2.76
C PRO A 242 -9.62 -20.61 -2.74
N LYS A 243 -10.75 -20.92 -2.10
CA LYS A 243 -11.36 -22.26 -2.13
C LYS A 243 -11.92 -22.58 -3.53
N GLY A 244 -12.08 -23.87 -3.82
CA GLY A 244 -12.74 -24.35 -5.03
C GLY A 244 -11.81 -24.72 -6.19
N VAL A 245 -10.50 -24.62 -6.00
CA VAL A 245 -9.49 -25.11 -6.96
C VAL A 245 -8.67 -26.19 -6.28
N SER A 246 -8.66 -27.40 -6.84
CA SER A 246 -7.74 -28.44 -6.37
C SER A 246 -6.41 -28.28 -7.09
N TYR A 247 -5.32 -28.15 -6.33
CA TYR A 247 -3.97 -28.10 -6.87
C TYR A 247 -3.33 -29.47 -6.69
N ILE A 248 -2.97 -30.12 -7.80
CA ILE A 248 -2.23 -31.39 -7.81
C ILE A 248 -0.87 -31.12 -8.44
N THR A 249 0.11 -30.84 -7.60
CA THR A 249 1.45 -30.42 -8.04
C THR A 249 2.42 -31.59 -8.22
N GLY A 250 2.01 -32.79 -7.81
CA GLY A 250 2.86 -33.97 -7.73
C GLY A 250 3.85 -33.92 -6.56
N SER A 251 3.60 -33.06 -5.57
CA SER A 251 4.27 -33.05 -4.27
C SER A 251 3.21 -33.01 -3.18
N ASP A 252 3.00 -34.13 -2.50
CA ASP A 252 1.98 -34.25 -1.44
C ASP A 252 2.10 -33.14 -0.39
N LYS A 253 3.35 -32.80 -0.02
CA LYS A 253 3.62 -31.73 0.92
C LYS A 253 3.16 -30.36 0.39
N LEU A 254 3.41 -30.06 -0.88
CA LEU A 254 2.96 -28.80 -1.48
C LEU A 254 1.43 -28.75 -1.55
N ASP A 255 0.80 -29.85 -1.94
CA ASP A 255 -0.65 -29.96 -2.08
C ASP A 255 -1.35 -29.78 -0.71
N ILE A 256 -0.83 -30.41 0.35
CA ILE A 256 -1.30 -30.25 1.73
C ILE A 256 -1.19 -28.78 2.18
N LEU A 257 -0.03 -28.13 1.98
CA LEU A 257 0.16 -26.74 2.40
C LEU A 257 -0.78 -25.77 1.66
N ILE A 258 -1.05 -26.03 0.37
CA ILE A 258 -2.02 -25.25 -0.39
C ILE A 258 -3.43 -25.47 0.17
N GLN A 259 -3.81 -26.71 0.47
CA GLN A 259 -5.10 -27.03 1.08
C GLN A 259 -5.28 -26.38 2.46
N GLU A 260 -4.24 -26.37 3.29
CA GLU A 260 -4.23 -25.65 4.57
C GLU A 260 -4.44 -24.15 4.37
N ALA A 261 -3.75 -23.55 3.39
CA ALA A 261 -3.92 -22.14 3.04
C ALA A 261 -5.31 -21.84 2.46
N GLN A 262 -5.96 -22.81 1.80
CA GLN A 262 -7.37 -22.69 1.39
C GLN A 262 -8.34 -22.77 2.57
N GLY A 263 -7.95 -23.40 3.68
CA GLY A 263 -8.73 -23.41 4.93
C GLY A 263 -8.51 -22.16 5.80
N MET A 264 -7.37 -21.49 5.66
CA MET A 264 -6.92 -20.41 6.54
C MET A 264 -7.58 -19.07 6.18
N LEU A 265 -8.19 -18.40 7.16
CA LEU A 265 -8.72 -17.05 6.99
C LEU A 265 -7.58 -16.03 6.94
N ILE A 266 -7.60 -15.17 5.92
CA ILE A 266 -6.47 -14.25 5.64
C ILE A 266 -6.22 -13.25 6.78
N ASP A 267 -7.25 -12.91 7.56
CA ASP A 267 -7.15 -11.91 8.63
C ASP A 267 -6.86 -12.47 10.01
N THR A 268 -7.02 -13.78 10.20
CA THR A 268 -6.99 -14.37 11.54
C THR A 268 -5.57 -14.69 11.99
N TYR A 269 -4.74 -15.26 11.11
CA TYR A 269 -3.41 -15.75 11.47
C TYR A 269 -2.34 -15.24 10.49
N LYS A 270 -2.18 -13.93 10.38
CA LYS A 270 -1.34 -13.29 9.34
C LYS A 270 0.13 -13.75 9.35
N ASN A 271 0.74 -13.95 10.52
CA ASN A 271 2.10 -14.47 10.64
C ASN A 271 2.21 -15.92 10.16
N ALA A 272 1.28 -16.78 10.58
CA ALA A 272 1.22 -18.16 10.12
C ALA A 272 0.96 -18.23 8.61
N ALA A 273 0.09 -17.36 8.09
CA ALA A 273 -0.20 -17.23 6.67
C ALA A 273 1.05 -16.84 5.87
N ALA A 274 1.88 -15.91 6.37
CA ALA A 274 3.13 -15.53 5.71
C ALA A 274 4.15 -16.68 5.68
N LEU A 275 4.30 -17.40 6.79
CA LEU A 275 5.17 -18.59 6.88
C LEU A 275 4.70 -19.72 5.95
N LEU A 276 3.39 -19.91 5.86
CA LEU A 276 2.78 -20.91 4.99
C LEU A 276 2.99 -20.55 3.51
N LEU A 277 2.72 -19.30 3.10
CA LEU A 277 2.99 -18.83 1.75
C LEU A 277 4.46 -18.94 1.38
N ARG A 278 5.37 -18.59 2.30
CA ARG A 278 6.82 -18.77 2.10
C ARG A 278 7.17 -20.23 1.81
N SER A 279 6.63 -21.15 2.60
CA SER A 279 6.85 -22.59 2.43
C SER A 279 6.31 -23.10 1.09
N ILE A 280 5.14 -22.61 0.67
CA ILE A 280 4.54 -22.91 -0.64
C ILE A 280 5.46 -22.44 -1.77
N VAL A 281 5.97 -21.20 -1.71
CA VAL A 281 6.91 -20.69 -2.73
C VAL A 281 8.18 -21.53 -2.75
N GLU A 282 8.76 -21.84 -1.60
CA GLU A 282 9.99 -22.62 -1.50
C GLU A 282 9.87 -24.00 -2.10
N ILE A 283 8.80 -24.73 -1.77
CA ILE A 283 8.59 -26.07 -2.31
C ILE A 283 8.21 -26.00 -3.78
N SER A 284 7.44 -25.00 -4.22
CA SER A 284 7.09 -24.81 -5.64
C SER A 284 8.35 -24.61 -6.50
N VAL A 285 9.30 -23.78 -6.04
CA VAL A 285 10.55 -23.54 -6.76
C VAL A 285 11.34 -24.84 -6.91
N VAL A 286 11.55 -25.58 -5.82
CA VAL A 286 12.27 -26.86 -5.86
C VAL A 286 11.55 -27.87 -6.75
N ARG A 287 10.21 -27.88 -6.72
CA ARG A 287 9.38 -28.76 -7.54
C ARG A 287 9.55 -28.45 -9.03
N ILE A 288 9.62 -27.19 -9.43
CA ILE A 288 9.89 -26.80 -10.83
C ILE A 288 11.26 -27.36 -11.28
N PHE A 289 12.32 -27.22 -10.47
CA PHE A 289 13.61 -27.82 -10.78
C PHE A 289 13.54 -29.35 -10.91
N GLU A 290 12.77 -30.01 -10.05
CA GLU A 290 12.58 -31.46 -10.09
C GLU A 290 11.83 -31.92 -11.35
N ILE A 291 10.79 -31.19 -11.77
CA ILE A 291 10.05 -31.45 -13.01
C ILE A 291 10.96 -31.36 -14.25
N HIS A 292 11.94 -30.46 -14.23
CA HIS A 292 12.96 -30.35 -15.29
C HIS A 292 14.16 -31.28 -15.10
N GLY A 293 14.14 -32.19 -14.12
CA GLY A 293 15.23 -33.13 -13.85
C GLY A 293 16.52 -32.48 -13.34
N LYS A 294 16.42 -31.29 -12.72
CA LYS A 294 17.54 -30.45 -12.25
C LYS A 294 17.49 -30.16 -10.73
N LYS A 295 16.88 -31.05 -9.95
CA LYS A 295 16.74 -30.91 -8.49
C LYS A 295 18.08 -30.76 -7.76
N ASP A 296 19.12 -31.41 -8.28
CA ASP A 296 20.50 -31.33 -7.79
C ASP A 296 21.01 -29.88 -7.69
N GLN A 297 20.56 -29.00 -8.57
CA GLN A 297 20.95 -27.58 -8.53
C GLN A 297 20.37 -26.82 -7.33
N CYS A 298 19.31 -27.33 -6.72
CA CYS A 298 18.75 -26.79 -5.49
C CYS A 298 19.49 -27.28 -4.24
N LEU A 299 20.45 -28.20 -4.35
CA LEU A 299 21.17 -28.77 -3.21
C LEU A 299 22.52 -28.09 -2.99
N ASN A 300 22.89 -27.92 -1.72
CA ASN A 300 24.23 -27.48 -1.33
C ASN A 300 25.20 -28.67 -1.24
N GLY A 301 26.48 -28.41 -0.95
CA GLY A 301 27.53 -29.44 -0.85
C GLY A 301 27.26 -30.54 0.19
N ASN A 302 26.33 -30.30 1.12
CA ASN A 302 25.93 -31.26 2.16
C ASN A 302 24.63 -32.02 1.79
N GLY A 303 24.16 -31.91 0.54
CA GLY A 303 22.93 -32.53 0.06
C GLY A 303 21.64 -31.90 0.59
N ARG A 304 21.70 -30.75 1.28
CA ARG A 304 20.53 -30.03 1.79
C ARG A 304 20.05 -29.00 0.77
N VAL A 305 18.75 -28.74 0.74
CA VAL A 305 18.17 -27.69 -0.11
C VAL A 305 18.76 -26.32 0.29
N LYS A 306 19.21 -25.54 -0.70
CA LYS A 306 19.67 -24.15 -0.54
C LYS A 306 18.53 -23.27 -0.04
N ASN A 307 18.86 -22.09 0.49
CA ASN A 307 17.82 -21.15 0.91
C ASN A 307 16.94 -20.71 -0.29
N LEU A 308 15.74 -20.22 0.03
CA LEU A 308 14.76 -19.76 -0.95
C LEU A 308 15.33 -18.73 -1.94
N SER A 309 16.11 -17.76 -1.44
CA SER A 309 16.69 -16.70 -2.25
C SER A 309 17.62 -17.25 -3.32
N ASP A 310 18.50 -18.19 -2.98
CA ASP A 310 19.43 -18.80 -3.94
C ASP A 310 18.67 -19.59 -5.01
N ASN A 311 17.64 -20.34 -4.61
CA ASN A 311 16.86 -21.17 -5.52
C ASN A 311 16.00 -20.32 -6.48
N ILE A 312 15.35 -19.25 -6.02
CA ILE A 312 14.60 -18.36 -6.93
C ILE A 312 15.55 -17.60 -7.85
N ASN A 313 16.70 -17.12 -7.36
CA ASN A 313 17.72 -16.48 -8.20
C ASN A 313 18.25 -17.42 -9.30
N ALA A 314 18.37 -18.71 -9.01
CA ALA A 314 18.70 -19.72 -10.02
C ALA A 314 17.53 -19.95 -10.98
N LEU A 315 16.29 -19.97 -10.48
CA LEU A 315 15.10 -20.21 -11.27
C LEU A 315 14.86 -19.11 -12.32
N VAL A 316 14.93 -17.84 -11.95
CA VAL A 316 14.65 -16.72 -12.87
C VAL A 316 15.63 -16.62 -14.05
N LYS A 317 16.79 -17.28 -13.95
CA LYS A 317 17.76 -17.39 -15.05
C LYS A 317 17.34 -18.42 -16.11
N ARG A 318 16.28 -19.19 -15.86
CA ARG A 318 15.78 -20.28 -16.72
C ARG A 318 14.59 -19.79 -17.53
N ASP A 319 14.81 -18.78 -18.34
CA ASP A 319 13.73 -18.09 -19.05
C ASP A 319 12.86 -19.04 -19.90
N VAL A 320 13.45 -20.08 -20.49
CA VAL A 320 12.77 -21.12 -21.28
C VAL A 320 11.77 -21.97 -20.48
N TRP A 321 11.85 -21.99 -19.15
CA TRP A 321 10.89 -22.71 -18.29
C TRP A 321 9.62 -21.90 -18.01
N PHE A 322 9.56 -20.64 -18.44
CA PHE A 322 8.43 -19.75 -18.22
C PHE A 322 7.72 -19.46 -19.55
N THR A 323 6.47 -19.90 -19.66
CA THR A 323 5.59 -19.55 -20.80
C THR A 323 5.20 -18.07 -20.76
N ASN A 324 4.95 -17.52 -19.57
CA ASN A 324 4.61 -16.11 -19.39
C ASN A 324 5.87 -15.29 -19.04
N LYS A 325 6.39 -14.54 -20.01
CA LYS A 325 7.58 -13.69 -19.84
C LYS A 325 7.33 -12.46 -18.98
N ALA A 326 6.10 -11.93 -18.94
CA ALA A 326 5.74 -10.84 -18.03
C ALA A 326 5.83 -11.29 -16.57
N TYR A 327 5.32 -12.50 -16.29
CA TYR A 327 5.46 -13.10 -14.96
C TYR A 327 6.93 -13.33 -14.57
N LEU A 328 7.78 -13.77 -15.50
CA LEU A 328 9.22 -13.89 -15.25
C LEU A 328 9.85 -12.54 -14.88
N ALA A 329 9.46 -11.45 -15.55
CA ALA A 329 9.93 -10.11 -15.23
C ALA A 329 9.47 -9.67 -13.81
N ASP A 330 8.22 -9.95 -13.46
CA ASP A 330 7.68 -9.65 -12.12
C ASP A 330 8.33 -10.49 -11.03
N LEU A 331 8.57 -11.78 -11.27
CA LEU A 331 9.30 -12.66 -10.36
C LEU A 331 10.76 -12.21 -10.19
N THR A 332 11.38 -11.69 -11.26
CA THR A 332 12.73 -11.10 -11.20
C THR A 332 12.74 -9.80 -10.39
N ARG A 333 11.72 -8.96 -10.53
CA ARG A 333 11.54 -7.76 -9.70
C ARG A 333 11.28 -8.12 -8.23
N PHE A 334 10.48 -9.16 -7.97
CA PHE A 334 10.16 -9.67 -6.64
C PHE A 334 11.42 -10.02 -5.83
N ILE A 335 12.47 -10.54 -6.49
CA ILE A 335 13.74 -10.89 -5.82
C ILE A 335 14.82 -9.80 -5.87
N SER A 336 14.55 -8.67 -6.53
CA SER A 336 15.53 -7.59 -6.66
C SER A 336 15.83 -6.96 -5.30
N LYS A 337 17.12 -6.81 -4.98
CA LYS A 337 17.57 -6.13 -3.74
C LYS A 337 17.23 -4.64 -3.72
N ASP A 338 17.01 -4.05 -4.89
CA ASP A 338 16.67 -2.63 -5.06
C ASP A 338 15.15 -2.38 -5.06
N SER A 339 14.35 -3.44 -4.89
CA SER A 339 12.90 -3.32 -4.73
C SER A 339 12.58 -2.67 -3.38
N ALA A 340 12.33 -1.36 -3.38
CA ALA A 340 11.72 -0.65 -2.25
C ALA A 340 10.25 -1.07 -2.00
N ASN A 341 9.70 -1.96 -2.84
CA ASN A 341 8.33 -2.42 -2.70
C ASN A 341 8.20 -3.38 -1.52
N TRP A 342 7.12 -3.19 -0.76
CA TRP A 342 6.80 -4.03 0.37
C TRP A 342 6.58 -5.49 -0.07
N ASN A 343 6.13 -5.77 -1.29
CA ASN A 343 5.88 -7.10 -1.82
C ASN A 343 7.12 -7.81 -2.39
N SER A 344 8.28 -7.74 -1.73
CA SER A 344 9.53 -8.38 -2.18
C SER A 344 9.84 -9.68 -1.43
N LEU A 345 10.76 -10.49 -1.98
CA LEU A 345 11.30 -11.65 -1.29
C LEU A 345 12.01 -11.27 0.03
N ASP A 346 12.63 -10.08 0.08
CA ASP A 346 13.25 -9.58 1.30
C ASP A 346 12.22 -9.31 2.39
N SER A 347 11.08 -8.71 2.05
CA SER A 347 9.96 -8.55 2.98
C SER A 347 9.45 -9.90 3.47
N LEU A 348 9.29 -10.88 2.57
CA LEU A 348 8.87 -12.23 2.94
C LEU A 348 9.89 -12.92 3.88
N ASN A 349 11.19 -12.69 3.67
CA ASN A 349 12.25 -13.13 4.59
C ASN A 349 12.13 -12.42 5.96
N ARG A 350 11.87 -11.11 5.98
CA ARG A 350 11.71 -10.32 7.21
C ARG A 350 10.48 -10.72 8.02
N TYR A 351 9.40 -11.19 7.41
CA TYR A 351 8.26 -11.73 8.17
C TYR A 351 8.57 -13.08 8.82
N ALA A 352 9.36 -13.92 8.16
CA ALA A 352 9.70 -15.24 8.67
C ALA A 352 10.83 -15.23 9.71
N HIS A 353 11.75 -14.28 9.61
CA HIS A 353 12.98 -14.25 10.39
C HIS A 353 13.24 -12.93 11.12
N GLY A 354 12.44 -11.89 10.86
CA GLY A 354 12.57 -10.58 11.47
C GLY A 354 11.70 -10.43 12.71
N GLU A 355 12.19 -9.65 13.66
CA GLU A 355 11.59 -9.51 14.99
C GLU A 355 10.45 -8.48 15.06
N TYR A 356 10.40 -7.53 14.12
CA TYR A 356 9.53 -6.35 14.21
C TYR A 356 8.63 -6.12 12.99
N THR A 357 8.60 -7.04 12.02
CA THR A 357 7.83 -6.86 10.78
C THR A 357 6.64 -7.80 10.80
N LEU A 358 5.42 -7.25 10.76
CA LEU A 358 4.18 -8.02 10.74
C LEU A 358 3.52 -7.96 9.35
N PRO A 359 3.07 -9.09 8.79
CA PRO A 359 2.38 -9.12 7.51
C PRO A 359 0.95 -8.56 7.65
N ASP A 360 0.49 -7.86 6.61
CA ASP A 360 -0.89 -7.40 6.45
C ASP A 360 -1.63 -8.19 5.35
N ARG A 361 -2.92 -7.91 5.16
CA ARG A 361 -3.76 -8.64 4.21
C ARG A 361 -3.28 -8.45 2.76
N ASP A 362 -2.97 -7.22 2.36
CA ASP A 362 -2.64 -6.89 0.97
C ASP A 362 -1.29 -7.46 0.57
N MET A 363 -0.37 -7.53 1.53
CA MET A 363 0.88 -8.26 1.39
C MET A 363 0.65 -9.74 1.11
N LEU A 364 -0.14 -10.41 1.94
CA LEU A 364 -0.41 -11.85 1.78
C LEU A 364 -1.06 -12.14 0.42
N LYS A 365 -1.98 -11.28 -0.03
CA LYS A 365 -2.54 -11.34 -1.39
C LYS A 365 -1.48 -11.15 -2.47
N SER A 366 -0.62 -10.15 -2.31
CA SER A 366 0.46 -9.87 -3.27
C SER A 366 1.46 -11.02 -3.37
N VAL A 367 1.85 -11.62 -2.25
CA VAL A 367 2.73 -12.80 -2.22
C VAL A 367 2.05 -13.99 -2.91
N TRP A 368 0.75 -14.20 -2.68
CA TRP A 368 0.00 -15.24 -3.37
C TRP A 368 -0.08 -15.00 -4.90
N LEU A 369 -0.22 -13.75 -5.36
CA LEU A 369 -0.17 -13.43 -6.79
C LEU A 369 1.16 -13.83 -7.44
N ILE A 370 2.27 -13.74 -6.70
CA ILE A 370 3.58 -14.22 -7.15
C ILE A 370 3.70 -15.75 -7.04
N ALA A 371 3.16 -16.36 -5.99
CA ALA A 371 3.24 -17.80 -5.76
C ALA A 371 2.36 -18.62 -6.71
N LYS A 372 1.15 -18.12 -7.02
CA LYS A 372 0.14 -18.83 -7.82
C LYS A 372 0.68 -19.32 -9.16
N PRO A 373 1.38 -18.51 -9.99
CA PRO A 373 1.93 -19.00 -11.24
C PRO A 373 3.01 -20.07 -11.07
N LEU A 374 3.83 -20.06 -10.00
CA LEU A 374 4.77 -21.17 -9.70
C LEU A 374 4.01 -22.47 -9.45
N VAL A 375 2.95 -22.40 -8.65
CA VAL A 375 2.07 -23.55 -8.38
C VAL A 375 1.42 -24.03 -9.67
N THR A 376 0.94 -23.12 -10.52
CA THR A 376 0.35 -23.48 -11.83
C THR A 376 1.35 -24.22 -12.73
N ILE A 377 2.61 -23.77 -12.81
CA ILE A 377 3.66 -24.49 -13.56
C ILE A 377 3.80 -25.94 -13.05
N CYS A 378 3.73 -26.15 -11.74
CA CYS A 378 3.81 -27.48 -11.16
C CYS A 378 2.60 -28.36 -11.55
N VAL A 379 1.40 -27.80 -11.59
CA VAL A 379 0.16 -28.51 -11.98
C VAL A 379 0.14 -28.83 -13.48
N GLU A 380 0.45 -27.87 -14.35
CA GLU A 380 0.41 -28.06 -15.81
C GLU A 380 1.33 -29.18 -16.29
N HIS A 381 2.45 -29.41 -15.59
CA HIS A 381 3.36 -30.50 -15.90
C HIS A 381 2.91 -31.88 -15.42
N GLN A 382 1.95 -31.98 -14.48
CA GLN A 382 1.27 -33.24 -14.17
C GLN A 382 0.21 -33.59 -15.22
N SER A 383 -0.45 -32.58 -15.79
CA SER A 383 -1.53 -32.76 -16.77
C SER A 383 -1.05 -33.13 -18.18
N LYS A 384 0.26 -33.01 -18.46
CA LYS A 384 0.84 -33.49 -19.72
C LYS A 384 1.07 -35.00 -19.62
N PRO A 385 0.47 -35.83 -20.51
CA PRO A 385 0.75 -37.26 -20.50
C PRO A 385 2.25 -37.48 -20.68
N LYS A 386 2.83 -38.35 -19.85
CA LYS A 386 4.18 -38.87 -20.09
C LYS A 386 4.14 -39.57 -21.45
N ASN A 387 4.67 -38.93 -22.49
CA ASN A 387 5.01 -39.63 -23.71
C ASN A 387 6.05 -40.68 -23.31
N ILE A 388 5.63 -41.94 -23.39
CA ILE A 388 6.45 -43.15 -23.23
C ILE A 388 7.45 -43.19 -24.38
#